data_AF-A0A933SY17-F1
#
_entry.id   AF-A0A933SY17-F1
#
_cell.length_a   1.000
_cell.length_b   1.000
_cell.length_c   1.000
_cell.angle_alpha   90.00
_cell.angle_beta   90.00
_cell.angle_gamma   90.00
#
_symmetry.space_group_name_H-M   'P 1'
#
loop_
_entity.id
_entity.type
_entity.pdbx_description
1 polymer ?
#
loop_
_entity_poly.entity_id
_entity_poly.type
_entity_poly.pdbx_seq_one_letter_code
_entity_poly.pdbx_strand_id
1 'polypeptide(L)' 'MIEDNTGALKIAVMKDGLAKHASAHTLQHSFATHLLEKGYGIRTIQELLGHRNLQTTMIYTHVASKNILGVRSPLDR' A
#
# COMPACT_ATOMS: atom_id res chain seq x y z
N MET A 1 22.05 4.98 -4.26
CA MET A 1 22.05 3.62 -4.81
C MET A 1 20.64 3.07 -4.62
N ILE A 2 19.74 3.44 -5.53
CA ILE A 2 18.41 2.82 -5.64
C ILE A 2 18.54 1.96 -6.88
N GLU A 3 18.54 0.65 -6.72
CA GLU A 3 18.66 -0.30 -7.81
C GLU A 3 17.45 -0.17 -8.72
N ASP A 4 17.71 0.07 -10.01
CA ASP A 4 16.71 0.31 -11.05
C ASP A 4 15.96 -0.99 -11.38
N ASN A 5 14.93 -1.32 -10.61
CA ASN A 5 14.02 -2.46 -10.83
C ASN A 5 12.90 -2.13 -11.84
N THR A 6 12.92 -0.93 -12.45
CA THR A 6 11.83 -0.43 -13.31
C THR A 6 11.76 -1.21 -14.63
N GLY A 7 12.90 -1.68 -15.14
CA GLY A 7 12.99 -2.42 -16.40
C GLY A 7 12.35 -3.81 -16.35
N ALA A 8 12.62 -4.58 -15.30
CA ALA A 8 12.12 -5.95 -15.18
C ALA A 8 10.60 -6.00 -15.03
N LEU A 9 10.05 -5.10 -14.21
CA LEU A 9 8.61 -5.01 -14.02
C LEU A 9 7.90 -4.57 -15.31
N LYS A 10 8.45 -3.59 -16.03
CA LYS A 10 7.89 -3.15 -17.31
C LYS A 10 7.84 -4.29 -18.33
N ILE A 11 8.89 -5.09 -18.42
CA ILE A 11 8.94 -6.27 -19.31
C ILE A 11 7.88 -7.30 -18.90
N ALA A 12 7.72 -7.58 -17.61
CA ALA A 12 6.70 -8.51 -17.12
C ALA A 12 5.28 -8.04 -17.45
N VAL A 13 4.98 -6.76 -17.19
CA VAL A 13 3.66 -6.15 -17.47
C VAL A 13 3.33 -6.18 -18.96
N MET A 14 4.32 -5.93 -19.82
CA MET A 14 4.16 -6.02 -21.29
C MET A 14 3.92 -7.45 -21.77
N LYS A 15 4.55 -8.45 -21.13
CA LYS A 15 4.38 -9.87 -21.49
C LYS A 15 3.04 -10.44 -21.04
N ASP A 16 2.49 -9.95 -19.93
CA ASP A 16 1.26 -10.48 -19.31
C ASP A 16 -0.03 -9.90 -19.93
N GLY A 17 0.08 -8.99 -20.90
CA GLY A 17 -1.07 -8.43 -21.61
C GLY A 17 -2.00 -7.57 -20.74
N LEU A 18 -1.50 -7.03 -19.62
CA LEU A 18 -2.28 -6.22 -18.69
C LEU A 18 -2.87 -4.99 -19.41
N ALA A 19 -4.19 -4.90 -19.44
CA ALA A 19 -4.94 -3.83 -20.12
C ALA A 19 -4.68 -2.42 -19.51
N LYS A 20 -4.13 -2.34 -18.30
CA LYS A 20 -3.79 -1.09 -17.62
C LYS A 20 -2.30 -1.08 -17.31
N HIS A 21 -1.67 0.08 -17.50
CA HIS A 21 -0.27 0.30 -17.16
C HIS A 21 -0.05 0.03 -15.65
N ALA A 22 0.66 -1.05 -15.33
CA ALA A 22 1.13 -1.33 -13.98
C ALA A 22 2.57 -0.83 -13.83
N SER A 23 2.80 -0.03 -12.80
CA SER A 23 4.12 0.45 -12.41
C SER A 23 4.47 -0.07 -11.01
N ALA A 24 5.74 0.08 -10.61
CA ALA A 24 6.17 -0.27 -9.25
C ALA A 24 5.32 0.48 -8.20
N HIS A 25 5.01 1.75 -8.50
CA HIS A 25 4.15 2.58 -7.66
C HIS A 25 2.70 2.07 -7.61
N THR A 26 2.16 1.55 -8.71
CA THR A 26 0.83 0.92 -8.76
C THR A 26 0.78 -0.32 -7.86
N LEU A 27 1.80 -1.17 -7.91
CA LEU A 27 1.88 -2.36 -7.07
C LEU A 27 2.05 -2.02 -5.58
N GLN A 28 2.89 -1.03 -5.29
CA GLN A 28 3.08 -0.50 -3.94
C GLN A 28 1.77 0.02 -3.35
N HIS A 29 0.97 0.72 -4.18
CA HIS A 29 -0.35 1.18 -3.76
C HIS A 29 -1.30 0.02 -3.45
N SER A 30 -1.41 -0.94 -4.38
CA SER A 30 -2.28 -2.11 -4.18
C SER A 30 -1.90 -2.92 -2.95
N PHE A 31 -0.60 -3.08 -2.68
CA PHE A 31 -0.09 -3.76 -1.49
C PHE A 31 -0.48 -3.02 -0.20
N ALA A 32 -0.24 -1.72 -0.13
CA ALA A 32 -0.55 -0.92 1.03
C ALA A 32 -2.06 -0.87 1.33
N THR A 33 -2.89 -0.68 0.31
CA THR A 33 -4.35 -0.70 0.44
C THR A 33 -4.84 -2.05 0.96
N HIS A 34 -4.36 -3.16 0.41
CA HIS A 34 -4.77 -4.51 0.83
C HIS A 34 -4.40 -4.82 2.29
N LEU A 35 -3.23 -4.37 2.75
CA LEU A 35 -2.85 -4.52 4.15
C LEU A 35 -3.74 -3.66 5.07
N LEU A 36 -4.04 -2.43 4.68
CA LEU A 36 -4.91 -1.55 5.46
C LEU A 36 -6.34 -2.11 5.56
N GLU A 37 -6.88 -2.65 4.46
CA GLU A 37 -8.20 -3.31 4.43
C GLU A 37 -8.27 -4.56 5.31
N LYS A 38 -7.15 -5.26 5.47
CA LYS A 38 -7.02 -6.40 6.40
C LYS A 38 -6.82 -5.97 7.87
N GLY A 39 -6.84 -4.68 8.16
CA GLY A 39 -6.72 -4.14 9.52
C GLY A 39 -5.28 -4.04 10.04
N TYR A 40 -4.27 -4.13 9.17
CA TYR A 40 -2.90 -3.89 9.59
C TYR A 40 -2.72 -2.41 9.94
N GLY A 41 -1.98 -2.15 11.02
CA GLY A 41 -1.69 -0.79 11.45
C GLY A 41 -0.83 -0.03 10.44
N ILE A 42 -1.09 1.28 10.32
CA ILE A 42 -0.38 2.16 9.37
C ILE A 42 1.15 2.14 9.57
N ARG A 43 1.61 1.93 10.80
CA ARG A 43 3.04 1.86 11.12
C ARG A 43 3.70 0.56 10.64
N THR A 44 2.99 -0.57 10.71
CA THR A 44 3.45 -1.84 10.12
C THR A 44 3.61 -1.69 8.61
N ILE A 45 2.66 -1.02 7.96
CA ILE A 45 2.69 -0.80 6.51
C ILE A 45 3.85 0.14 6.13
N GLN A 46 4.11 1.18 6.92
CA GLN A 46 5.27 2.06 6.74
C GLN A 46 6.60 1.28 6.75
N GLU A 47 6.78 0.39 7.74
CA GLU A 47 7.98 -0.42 7.88
C GLU A 47 8.17 -1.38 6.69
N LEU A 48 7.09 -2.06 6.27
CA LEU A 48 7.12 -2.97 5.11
C LEU A 48 7.43 -2.25 3.79
N LEU A 49 7.02 -0.99 3.65
CA LEU A 49 7.30 -0.17 2.48
C LEU A 49 8.66 0.55 2.56
N GLY A 50 9.36 0.47 3.69
CA GLY A 50 10.63 1.18 3.89
C GLY A 50 10.49 2.71 3.89
N HIS A 51 9.30 3.23 4.19
CA HIS A 51 9.06 4.67 4.20
C HIS A 51 9.73 5.33 5.40
N ARG A 52 10.61 6.31 5.13
CA ARG A 52 11.25 7.11 6.19
C ARG A 52 10.29 8.07 6.89
N ASN A 53 9.24 8.52 6.19
CA ASN A 53 8.26 9.46 6.72
C ASN A 53 6.87 8.82 6.73
N LEU A 54 6.20 8.86 7.89
CA LEU A 54 4.85 8.37 8.06
C LEU A 54 3.86 9.11 7.13
N GLN A 55 4.08 10.40 6.86
CA GLN A 55 3.22 11.20 5.97
C GLN A 55 3.10 10.58 4.56
N THR A 56 4.18 9.98 4.05
CA THR A 56 4.17 9.28 2.75
C THR A 56 3.30 8.02 2.77
N THR A 57 3.09 7.43 3.95
CA THR A 57 2.23 6.24 4.14
C THR A 57 0.79 6.64 4.45
N MET A 58 0.57 7.79 5.10
CA MET A 58 -0.76 8.29 5.46
C MET A 58 -1.69 8.48 4.26
N ILE A 59 -1.17 8.62 3.04
CA ILE A 59 -2.00 8.66 1.82
C ILE A 59 -2.93 7.44 1.68
N TYR A 60 -2.56 6.29 2.27
CA TYR A 60 -3.32 5.05 2.18
C TYR A 60 -4.52 4.99 3.13
N THR A 61 -4.53 5.80 4.20
CA THR A 61 -5.63 5.81 5.16
C THR A 61 -6.90 6.39 4.54
N HIS A 62 -6.76 7.38 3.66
CA HIS A 62 -7.89 7.97 2.93
C HIS A 62 -8.58 6.97 1.99
N VAL A 63 -7.82 6.06 1.38
CA VAL A 63 -8.33 5.10 0.40
C VAL A 63 -9.06 3.93 1.07
N ALA A 64 -8.54 3.43 2.20
CA ALA A 64 -9.12 2.29 2.91
C ALA A 64 -10.16 2.67 3.98
N SER A 65 -10.69 3.91 3.93
CA SER A 65 -11.55 4.54 4.95
C SER A 65 -12.86 3.82 5.30
N LYS A 66 -13.13 2.62 4.76
CA LYS A 66 -14.35 1.86 5.09
C LYS A 66 -14.24 0.97 6.33
N ASN A 67 -13.06 0.79 6.94
CA ASN A 67 -12.92 -0.16 8.07
C ASN A 67 -11.98 0.26 9.21
N ILE A 68 -11.54 1.52 9.26
CA ILE A 68 -10.40 1.93 10.11
C ILE A 68 -10.73 2.02 11.61
N LEU A 69 -12.01 2.05 12.00
CA LEU A 69 -12.36 2.22 13.40
C LEU A 69 -13.24 1.08 13.89
N GLY A 70 -12.71 -0.14 13.84
CA GLY A 70 -13.07 -1.20 14.80
C GLY A 70 -12.79 -0.82 16.28
N VAL A 71 -12.74 0.47 16.59
CA VAL A 71 -12.71 1.06 17.93
C VAL A 71 -14.08 0.81 18.52
N ARG A 72 -14.20 -0.29 19.27
CA ARG A 72 -15.23 -0.39 20.29
C ARG A 72 -14.95 0.71 21.30
N SER A 73 -15.99 1.49 21.60
CA SER A 73 -15.89 2.53 22.61
C SER A 73 -15.40 1.92 23.94
N PRO A 74 -14.48 2.58 24.67
CA PRO A 74 -14.13 2.18 26.03
C PRO A 74 -15.33 2.14 26.98
N LEU A 75 -16.44 2.79 26.60
CA LEU A 75 -17.71 2.84 27.32
C LEU A 75 -18.71 1.75 26.88
N ASP A 76 -18.36 0.91 25.90
CA ASP A 76 -19.19 -0.21 25.42
C ASP A 76 -19.03 -1.47 26.31
N ARG A 77 -18.57 -1.29 27.55
CA ARG A 77 -18.31 -2.35 28.55
C ARG A 77 -19.16 -2.13 29.80
#